data_AF-A0A2N9XV04-F1
#
_entry.id   AF-A0A2N9XV04-F1
#
_cell.length_a   1.000
_cell.length_b   1.000
_cell.length_c   1.000
_cell.angle_alpha   90.00
_cell.angle_beta   90.00
_cell.angle_gamma   90.00
#
_symmetry.space_group_name_H-M   'P 1'
#
loop_
_entity.id
_entity.type
_entity.pdbx_description
1 polymer ?
#
loop_
_entity_poly.entity_id
_entity_poly.type
_entity_poly.pdbx_seq_one_letter_code
_entity_poly.pdbx_strand_id
1 'polypeptide(L)' 'MNQQKRARRSFSADFKAQMVKLYQQGKSRSELVKQYDLTPSALDRWINQSSKSGSFKTKDNRTPEENELIALRKELK' A
#
# COMPACT_ATOMS: atom_id res chain seq x y z
N MET A 1 0.16 -19.36 21.93
CA MET A 1 0.08 -17.88 21.96
C MET A 1 -1.11 -17.45 21.11
N ASN A 2 -2.19 -16.98 21.73
CA ASN A 2 -3.40 -16.56 21.02
C ASN A 2 -3.19 -15.16 20.42
N GLN A 3 -2.64 -15.07 19.22
CA GLN A 3 -2.50 -13.79 18.52
C GLN A 3 -3.87 -13.39 17.97
N GLN A 4 -4.62 -12.59 18.74
CA GLN A 4 -5.81 -11.91 18.24
C GLN A 4 -5.45 -11.12 16.98
N LYS A 5 -6.04 -11.52 15.84
CA LYS A 5 -5.87 -10.82 14.57
C LYS A 5 -6.34 -9.38 14.75
N ARG A 6 -5.42 -8.42 14.60
CA ARG A 6 -5.78 -6.99 14.58
C ARG A 6 -6.83 -6.77 13.49
N ALA A 7 -7.86 -6.00 13.82
CA ALA A 7 -8.90 -5.62 12.86
C ALA A 7 -8.25 -4.98 11.62
N ARG A 8 -8.78 -5.30 10.44
CA ARG A 8 -8.22 -4.85 9.17
C ARG A 8 -8.43 -3.34 9.05
N ARG A 9 -7.34 -2.57 9.08
CA ARG A 9 -7.40 -1.11 8.89
C ARG A 9 -7.60 -0.78 7.40
N SER A 10 -8.50 0.17 7.13
CA SER A 10 -8.70 0.75 5.80
C SER A 10 -8.38 2.23 5.87
N PHE A 11 -7.66 2.73 4.87
CA PHE A 11 -7.28 4.14 4.74
C PHE A 11 -7.79 4.67 3.41
N SER A 12 -8.31 5.89 3.41
CA SER A 12 -8.76 6.58 2.19
C SER A 12 -7.59 6.86 1.24
N ALA A 13 -7.88 7.08 -0.03
CA ALA A 13 -6.85 7.39 -1.02
C ALA A 13 -6.16 8.73 -0.71
N ASP A 14 -6.92 9.75 -0.32
CA ASP A 14 -6.40 11.07 0.08
C ASP A 14 -5.45 10.98 1.27
N PHE A 15 -5.80 10.17 2.27
CA PHE A 15 -4.94 9.97 3.42
C PHE A 15 -3.59 9.36 3.02
N LYS A 16 -3.61 8.33 2.17
CA LYS A 16 -2.38 7.70 1.65
C LYS A 16 -1.54 8.69 0.84
N ALA A 17 -2.19 9.50 -0.01
CA ALA A 17 -1.52 10.56 -0.77
C ALA A 17 -0.83 11.57 0.15
N GLN A 18 -1.52 12.00 1.21
CA GLN A 18 -0.96 12.92 2.19
C GLN A 18 0.25 12.32 2.90
N MET A 19 0.21 11.05 3.30
CA MET A 19 1.33 10.38 3.95
C MET A 19 2.56 10.27 3.05
N VAL A 20 2.36 9.95 1.77
CA VAL A 20 3.47 9.89 0.81
C VAL A 20 4.03 11.29 0.53
N LYS A 21 3.18 12.30 0.41
CA LYS A 21 3.61 13.70 0.22
C LYS A 21 4.46 14.18 1.40
N LEU A 22 4.06 13.87 2.64
CA LEU A 22 4.84 14.19 3.84
C LEU A 22 6.22 13.52 3.81
N TYR A 23 6.29 12.26 3.38
CA TYR A 23 7.55 11.55 3.22
C TYR A 23 8.44 12.21 2.15
N GLN A 24 7.88 12.58 0.99
CA GLN A 24 8.60 13.28 -0.08
C GLN A 24 9.09 14.67 0.35
N GLN A 25 8.39 15.33 1.28
CA GLN A 25 8.81 16.59 1.90
C GLN A 25 9.95 16.42 2.93
N GLY A 26 10.45 15.21 3.14
CA GLY A 26 11.59 14.94 4.02
C GLY A 26 11.21 14.50 5.44
N LYS A 27 9.93 14.23 5.74
CA LYS A 27 9.58 13.62 7.03
C LYS A 27 10.11 12.19 7.13
N SER A 28 10.65 11.85 8.30
CA SER A 28 11.16 10.51 8.56
C SER A 28 10.05 9.46 8.55
N ARG A 29 10.32 8.30 7.93
CA ARG A 29 9.43 7.12 7.96
C ARG A 29 9.02 6.78 9.40
N SER A 30 9.98 6.73 10.31
CA SER A 30 9.74 6.33 11.71
C SER A 30 8.80 7.28 12.45
N GLU A 31 8.85 8.57 12.12
CA GLU A 31 7.98 9.57 12.70
C GLU A 31 6.55 9.46 12.17
N LEU A 32 6.38 9.28 10.86
CA LEU A 32 5.07 9.07 10.25
C LEU A 32 4.39 7.78 10.76
N VAL A 33 5.17 6.70 10.89
CA VAL A 33 4.71 5.42 11.44
C VAL A 33 4.20 5.58 12.87
N LYS A 34 4.95 6.29 13.72
CA LYS A 34 4.55 6.52 15.13
C LYS A 34 3.38 7.49 15.25
N GLN A 35 3.43 8.62 14.55
CA GLN A 35 2.44 9.70 14.67
C GLN A 35 1.05 9.28 14.16
N TYR A 36 1.00 8.50 13.08
CA TYR A 36 -0.25 8.08 12.44
C TYR A 36 -0.61 6.62 12.71
N ASP A 37 0.10 5.97 13.65
CA ASP A 37 -0.05 4.56 14.00
C ASP A 37 -0.12 3.63 12.76
N LEU A 38 0.78 3.89 11.81
CA LEU A 38 0.92 3.11 10.59
C LEU A 38 1.89 1.96 10.82
N THR A 39 1.79 0.92 10.01
CA THR A 39 2.89 -0.05 9.92
C THR A 39 3.92 0.44 8.91
N PRO A 40 5.24 0.26 9.16
CA PRO A 40 6.28 0.66 8.20
C PRO A 40 6.04 0.10 6.80
N SER A 41 5.63 -1.17 6.73
CA SER A 41 5.27 -1.88 5.51
C SER A 41 4.10 -1.26 4.73
N ALA A 42 3.13 -0.65 5.42
CA ALA A 42 2.01 0.02 4.76
C ALA A 42 2.47 1.31 4.06
N LEU A 43 3.28 2.11 4.76
CA LEU A 43 3.84 3.34 4.21
C LEU A 43 4.76 3.06 3.02
N ASP A 44 5.65 2.07 3.13
CA ASP A 44 6.50 1.59 2.03
C ASP A 44 5.68 1.21 0.79
N ARG A 45 4.61 0.45 1.00
CA ARG A 45 3.72 0.04 -0.09
C ARG A 45 3.06 1.25 -0.76
N TRP A 46 2.65 2.26 0.00
CA TRP A 46 2.02 3.46 -0.55
C TRP A 46 2.99 4.32 -1.34
N ILE A 47 4.24 4.46 -0.88
CA ILE A 47 5.30 5.19 -1.59
C ILE A 47 5.56 4.53 -2.96
N ASN A 48 5.69 3.20 -2.99
CA ASN A 48 5.90 2.47 -4.25
C ASN A 48 4.70 2.58 -5.20
N GLN A 49 3.48 2.49 -4.68
CA GLN A 49 2.25 2.63 -5.47
C GLN A 49 2.09 4.03 -6.06
N SER A 50 2.39 5.07 -5.28
CA SER A 50 2.28 6.45 -5.78
C SER A 50 3.32 6.74 -6.86
N SER A 51 4.54 6.20 -6.73
CA SER A 51 5.62 6.39 -7.71
C SER A 51 5.30 5.70 -9.05
N LYS A 52 4.66 4.53 -9.00
CA LYS A 52 4.43 3.69 -10.19
C LYS A 52 3.21 4.13 -11.01
N SER A 53 2.05 4.37 -10.39
CA SER A 53 0.83 4.73 -11.14
C SER A 53 -0.01 5.85 -10.53
N GLY A 54 0.42 6.42 -9.40
CA GLY A 54 -0.37 7.43 -8.68
C GLY A 54 -1.66 6.89 -8.03
N SER A 55 -1.97 5.60 -8.21
CA SER A 55 -3.13 4.94 -7.60
C SER A 55 -2.71 4.04 -6.44
N PHE A 56 -3.42 4.12 -5.31
CA PHE A 56 -3.20 3.23 -4.15
C PHE A 56 -3.97 1.91 -4.26
N LYS A 57 -4.64 1.66 -5.39
CA LYS A 57 -5.29 0.39 -5.68
C LYS A 57 -4.26 -0.54 -6.32
N THR A 58 -4.13 -1.75 -5.77
CA THR A 58 -3.17 -2.73 -6.29
C THR A 58 -3.52 -3.19 -7.71
N LYS A 59 -4.80 -3.14 -8.12
CA LYS A 59 -5.21 -3.48 -9.49
C LYS A 59 -4.61 -2.52 -10.53
N ASP A 60 -4.60 -1.22 -10.21
CA ASP A 60 -4.05 -0.17 -11.09
C ASP A 60 -2.52 -0.11 -11.10
N ASN A 61 -1.83 -0.98 -10.36
CA ASN A 61 -0.36 -1.07 -10.35
C ASN A 61 0.17 -2.37 -11.01
N ARG A 62 -0.72 -3.26 -11.45
CA ARG A 62 -0.35 -4.52 -12.12
C ARG A 62 -0.01 -4.25 -13.56
N THR A 63 1.06 -4.88 -14.04
CA THR A 63 1.35 -4.92 -15.47
C THR A 63 0.34 -5.81 -16.20
N PRO A 64 0.15 -5.64 -17.52
CA PRO A 64 -0.67 -6.56 -18.32
C PRO A 64 -0.24 -8.02 -18.12
N GLU A 65 1.07 -8.30 -18.07
CA GLU A 65 1.63 -9.63 -17.81
C GLU A 65 1.19 -10.22 -16.46
N GLU A 66 1.16 -9.42 -15.39
CA GLU A 66 0.67 -9.86 -14.08
C GLU A 66 -0.84 -10.17 -14.10
N ASN A 67 -1.62 -9.45 -14.91
CA ASN A 67 -3.04 -9.73 -15.08
C ASN A 67 -3.27 -11.02 -15.88
N GLU A 68 -2.47 -11.28 -16.91
CA GLU A 68 -2.52 -12.53 -17.67
C GLU A 68 -2.16 -13.74 -16.79
N LEU A 69 -1.11 -13.65 -15.97
CA LEU A 69 -0.75 -14.67 -14.98
C LEU A 69 -1.90 -14.98 -14.01
N ILE A 70 -2.66 -13.96 -13.58
CA ILE A 70 -3.82 -14.15 -12.71
C ILE A 70 -4.97 -14.83 -13.46
N ALA A 71 -5.22 -14.46 -14.72
CA ALA A 71 -6.25 -15.07 -15.55
C ALA A 71 -5.95 -16.55 -15.80
N LEU A 72 -4.72 -16.89 -16.19
CA LEU A 72 -4.26 -18.26 -16.40
C LEU A 72 -4.40 -19.12 -15.14
N ARG A 73 -4.02 -18.59 -13.97
CA ARG A 73 -4.21 -19.29 -12.67
C ARG A 73 -5.68 -19.53 -12.32
N LYS A 74 -6.59 -18.70 -12.83
CA LYS A 74 -8.03 -18.85 -12.61
C LYS A 74 -8.65 -19.87 -13.55
N GLU A 75 -8.12 -20.01 -14.76
CA GLU A 75 -8.56 -20.99 -15.76
C GLU A 75 -8.05 -22.41 -15.46
N LEU A 76 -6.87 -22.54 -14.85
CA LEU A 76 -6.31 -23.83 -14.38
C LEU A 76 -6.96 -24.37 -13.09
N LYS A 77 -8.02 -23.73 -12.59
CA LYS A 77 -8.70 -24.10 -11.35
C LYS A 77 -10.13 -24.54 -11.64
#